data_AF-A0A5P9HRS8-F1
#
_entry.id   AF-A0A5P9HRS8-F1
#
_cell.length_a   1.000
_cell.length_b   1.000
_cell.length_c   1.000
_cell.angle_alpha   90.00
_cell.angle_beta   90.00
_cell.angle_gamma   90.00
#
_symmetry.space_group_name_H-M   'P 1'
#
loop_
_entity.id
_entity.type
_entity.pdbx_description
1 polymer ?
#
loop_
_entity_poly.entity_id
_entity_poly.type
_entity_poly.pdbx_seq_one_letter_code
_entity_poly.pdbx_strand_id
1 'polypeptide(L)' 'MISYLKKEWHKFWYINYNHLLASEENTHQQSRYLSKSKYHSEKLMQLL' A
#
# COMPACT_ATOMS: atom_id res chain seq x y z
N MET A 1 2.53 -36.11 4.41
CA MET A 1 1.37 -35.28 4.83
C MET A 1 1.80 -33.96 5.48
N ILE A 2 2.65 -33.98 6.52
CA ILE A 2 3.16 -32.77 7.20
C ILE A 2 3.98 -31.84 6.27
N SER A 3 4.77 -32.41 5.35
CA SER A 3 5.57 -31.63 4.38
C SER A 3 4.71 -30.83 3.40
N TYR A 4 3.53 -31.33 3.06
CA TYR A 4 2.58 -30.64 2.19
C TYR A 4 1.94 -29.46 2.91
N LEU A 5 1.48 -29.68 4.16
CA LEU A 5 0.94 -28.62 5.01
C LEU A 5 1.95 -27.50 5.25
N LYS A 6 3.24 -27.83 5.43
CA LYS A 6 4.30 -26.84 5.58
C LYS A 6 4.49 -25.98 4.31
N LYS A 7 4.39 -26.58 3.11
CA LYS A 7 4.46 -25.85 1.83
C LYS A 7 3.26 -24.93 1.63
N GLU A 8 2.06 -25.42 1.91
CA GLU A 8 0.84 -24.62 1.79
C GLU A 8 0.79 -23.48 2.82
N TRP A 9 1.28 -23.72 4.03
CA TRP A 9 1.45 -22.67 5.05
C TRP A 9 2.41 -21.57 4.58
N HIS A 10 3.56 -21.93 4.00
CA HIS A 10 4.49 -20.96 3.45
C HIS A 10 3.88 -20.15 2.30
N LYS A 11 3.11 -20.77 1.40
CA LYS A 11 2.40 -20.04 0.34
C LYS A 11 1.38 -19.06 0.90
N PHE A 12 0.58 -19.49 1.87
CA PHE A 12 -0.41 -18.64 2.52
C PHE A 12 0.24 -17.45 3.24
N TRP A 13 1.35 -17.70 3.95
CA TRP A 13 2.10 -16.66 4.63
C TRP A 13 2.71 -15.67 3.64
N TYR A 14 3.32 -16.15 2.55
CA TYR A 14 3.91 -15.30 1.52
C TYR A 14 2.86 -14.40 0.83
N ILE A 15 1.67 -14.93 0.52
CA ILE A 15 0.59 -14.14 -0.08
C ILE A 15 0.09 -13.06 0.88
N ASN A 16 -0.19 -13.42 2.13
CA ASN A 16 -0.66 -12.45 3.13
C ASN A 16 0.37 -11.36 3.43
N TYR A 17 1.65 -11.73 3.56
CA TYR A 17 2.71 -10.78 3.84
C TYR A 17 2.86 -9.74 2.72
N ASN A 18 2.86 -10.19 1.46
CA ASN A 18 2.93 -9.28 0.32
C ASN A 18 1.66 -8.42 0.17
N HIS A 19 0.48 -8.96 0.47
CA HIS A 19 -0.76 -8.18 0.46
C HIS A 19 -0.75 -7.11 1.56
N LEU A 20 -0.26 -7.43 2.76
CA LEU A 20 -0.10 -6.48 3.86
C LEU A 20 0.87 -5.36 3.47
N LEU A 21 2.04 -5.71 2.95
CA LEU A 21 3.04 -4.74 2.48
C LEU A 21 2.51 -3.84 1.36
N ALA A 22 1.83 -4.43 0.37
CA ALA A 22 1.21 -3.67 -0.71
C ALA A 22 0.11 -2.72 -0.21
N SER A 23 -0.63 -3.12 0.83
CA SER A 23 -1.64 -2.26 1.46
C SER A 23 -1.01 -1.10 2.23
N GLU A 24 0.10 -1.33 2.93
CA GLU A 24 0.84 -0.30 3.69
C GLU A 24 1.56 0.70 2.78
N GLU A 25 2.20 0.24 1.70
CA GLU A 25 2.83 1.13 0.71
C GLU A 25 1.82 2.06 0.04
N ASN A 26 0.65 1.52 -0.32
CA ASN A 26 -0.40 2.30 -0.96
C ASN A 26 -0.97 3.38 -0.04
N THR A 27 -1.13 3.12 1.26
CA THR A 27 -1.70 4.12 2.19
C THR A 27 -0.75 5.27 2.46
N HIS A 28 0.54 4.97 2.66
CA HIS A 28 1.53 6.01 2.96
C HIS A 28 1.88 6.88 1.74
N GLN A 29 1.92 6.28 0.54
CA GLN A 29 2.17 7.01 -0.69
C GLN A 29 0.93 7.79 -1.15
N GLN A 30 -0.28 7.21 -1.09
CA GLN A 30 -1.51 7.93 -1.45
C GLN A 30 -1.73 9.16 -0.57
N SER A 31 -1.48 9.09 0.75
CA SER A 31 -1.66 10.27 1.62
C SER A 31 -0.66 11.40 1.28
N ARG A 32 0.58 11.05 0.90
CA ARG A 32 1.57 12.03 0.41
C ARG A 32 1.18 12.63 -0.93
N TYR A 33 0.65 11.84 -1.86
CA TYR A 33 0.18 12.34 -3.16
C TYR A 33 -1.05 13.24 -3.00
N LEU A 34 -2.03 12.84 -2.18
CA LEU A 34 -3.22 13.64 -1.86
C LEU A 34 -2.85 14.98 -1.21
N SER A 35 -1.96 14.98 -0.22
CA SER A 35 -1.54 16.22 0.44
C SER A 35 -0.77 17.16 -0.49
N LYS A 36 0.13 16.64 -1.33
CA LYS A 36 0.81 17.44 -2.37
C LYS A 36 -0.17 17.99 -3.42
N SER A 37 -1.10 17.17 -3.91
CA SER A 37 -2.09 17.59 -4.90
C SER A 37 -2.99 18.69 -4.33
N LYS A 38 -3.44 18.55 -3.08
CA LYS A 38 -4.30 19.54 -2.41
C LYS A 38 -3.59 20.88 -2.22
N TYR A 39 -2.33 20.87 -1.78
CA TYR A 39 -1.51 22.09 -1.68
C TYR A 39 -1.35 22.78 -3.05
N HIS A 40 -1.13 21.98 -4.11
CA HIS A 40 -0.96 22.54 -5.44
C HIS A 40 -2.26 23.15 -5.98
N SER A 41 -3.42 22.51 -5.74
CA SER A 41 -4.73 23.06 -6.12
C SER A 41 -5.08 24.33 -5.35
N GLU A 42 -4.78 24.39 -4.04
CA GLU A 42 -5.01 25.59 -3.23
C GLU A 42 -4.13 26.75 -3.70
N LYS A 43 -2.86 26.47 -4.03
CA LYS A 43 -1.92 27.48 -4.54
C LYS A 43 -2.28 27.99 -5.94
N LEU A 44 -2.83 27.12 -6.79
CA LEU A 44 -3.37 27.51 -8.10
C LEU A 44 -4.57 28.44 -7.98
N MET A 45 -5.48 28.18 -7.02
CA MET A 45 -6.60 29.05 -6.74
C MET A 45 -6.20 30.42 -6.20
N GLN A 46 -5.08 30.54 -5.48
CA GLN A 46 -4.57 31.82 -4.99
C GLN A 46 -3.93 32.70 -6.07
N LEU A 47 -3.60 32.13 -7.23
CA LEU A 47 -2.98 32.82 -8.36
C LEU A 47 -3.98 33.24 -9.44
N LEU A 48 -5.24 32.83 -9.30
CA LEU A 48 -6.39 33.27 -10.10
C LEU A 48 -7.10 34.42 -9.40
#